data_AF-A0A4R5EPJ1-F1
#
_entry.id   AF-A0A4R5EPJ1-F1
#
_cell.length_a   1.000
_cell.length_b   1.000
_cell.length_c   1.000
_cell.angle_alpha   90.00
_cell.angle_beta   90.00
_cell.angle_gamma   90.00
#
_symmetry.space_group_name_H-M   'P 1'
#
loop_
_entity.id
_entity.type
_entity.pdbx_description
1 polymer ?
#
loop_
_entity_poly.entity_id
_entity_poly.type
_entity_poly.pdbx_seq_one_letter_code
_entity_poly.pdbx_strand_id
1 'polypeptide(L)'
;MGIFGNKEQINLSDPGEVAIAEHVASVIPDAGEYLLNLLGDFCNEQMYARLKVDVDSRRAPNGWVVPAKLTDVPPIGRKQTPMTFLNFFMGMRGTIALTVWGTSANRGKDYRALADVLSSILHDQGHAAAATWAIVARPEARPSLSPSHLAGALLDGWREDHQHLRNKDVIRAFRNWNK
;
A
#
# COMPACT_ATOMS: atom_id res chain seq x y z
N MET A 1 -38.47 11.39 16.70
CA MET A 1 -38.37 11.44 15.22
C MET A 1 -36.91 11.24 14.86
N GLY A 2 -36.60 10.16 14.15
CA GLY A 2 -35.21 9.84 13.77
C GLY A 2 -34.71 10.83 12.73
N ILE A 3 -33.60 11.49 13.04
CA ILE A 3 -32.84 12.29 12.08
C ILE A 3 -32.15 11.27 11.17
N PHE A 4 -32.81 10.88 10.09
CA PHE A 4 -32.16 10.15 9.01
C PHE A 4 -31.14 11.12 8.41
N GLY A 5 -29.89 11.01 8.85
CA GLY A 5 -28.78 11.70 8.19
C GLY A 5 -28.80 11.34 6.72
N ASN A 6 -28.58 12.33 5.84
CA ASN A 6 -28.44 12.08 4.42
C ASN A 6 -27.46 10.93 4.21
N LYS A 7 -27.94 9.89 3.52
CA LYS A 7 -27.07 8.77 3.13
C LYS A 7 -26.06 9.34 2.14
N GLU A 8 -24.78 9.16 2.46
CA GLU A 8 -23.67 9.56 1.60
C GLU A 8 -23.89 9.06 0.17
N GLN A 9 -23.75 9.95 -0.82
CA GLN A 9 -23.70 9.54 -2.22
C GLN A 9 -22.31 8.98 -2.54
N ILE A 10 -22.26 7.67 -2.80
CA ILE A 10 -21.03 6.95 -3.14
C ILE A 10 -21.04 6.64 -4.64
N ASN A 11 -20.01 7.09 -5.35
CA ASN A 11 -19.82 6.72 -6.74
C ASN A 11 -19.02 5.41 -6.84
N LEU A 12 -19.72 4.30 -7.13
CA LEU A 12 -19.15 2.96 -7.30
C LEU A 12 -18.96 2.58 -8.78
N SER A 13 -18.93 3.56 -9.69
CA SER A 13 -18.60 3.30 -11.09
C SER A 13 -17.20 2.68 -11.21
N ASP A 14 -16.98 1.90 -12.27
CA ASP A 14 -15.68 1.30 -12.54
C ASP A 14 -14.58 2.39 -12.51
N PRO A 15 -13.60 2.27 -11.59
CA PRO A 15 -12.57 3.28 -11.43
C PRO A 15 -11.66 3.43 -12.65
N GLY A 16 -11.56 2.42 -13.51
CA GLY A 16 -10.57 2.40 -14.60
C GLY A 16 -9.17 2.74 -14.09
N GLU A 17 -8.37 3.44 -14.90
CA GLU A 17 -7.09 4.00 -14.46
C GLU A 17 -7.31 5.29 -13.65
N VAL A 18 -6.81 5.32 -12.41
CA VAL A 18 -6.98 6.45 -11.50
C VAL A 18 -5.82 7.43 -11.66
N ALA A 19 -6.14 8.65 -12.12
CA ALA A 19 -5.20 9.76 -12.11
C ALA A 19 -4.93 10.20 -10.66
N ILE A 20 -3.71 9.95 -10.16
CA ILE A 20 -3.33 10.22 -8.78
C ILE A 20 -3.30 11.74 -8.55
N ALA A 21 -4.02 12.20 -7.53
CA ALA A 21 -4.04 13.61 -7.18
C ALA A 21 -2.74 14.03 -6.52
N GLU A 22 -2.21 15.21 -6.87
CA GLU A 22 -0.92 15.72 -6.37
C GLU A 22 -0.84 15.77 -4.84
N HIS A 23 -1.91 16.23 -4.18
CA HIS A 23 -2.00 16.29 -2.72
C HIS A 23 -2.04 14.91 -2.03
N VAL A 24 -2.36 13.84 -2.77
CA VAL A 24 -2.29 12.46 -2.29
C VAL A 24 -0.88 11.93 -2.52
N ALA A 25 -0.33 12.13 -3.71
CA ALA A 25 1.02 11.69 -4.08
C ALA A 25 2.12 12.28 -3.18
N SER A 26 1.95 13.52 -2.71
CA SER A 26 2.91 14.19 -1.83
C SER A 26 2.88 13.71 -0.38
N VAL A 27 1.85 12.96 0.03
CA VAL A 27 1.62 12.59 1.43
C VAL A 27 1.66 11.09 1.66
N ILE A 28 1.07 10.30 0.75
CA ILE A 28 1.05 8.85 0.88
C ILE A 28 2.49 8.33 0.72
N PRO A 29 2.97 7.45 1.61
CA PRO A 29 4.30 6.89 1.50
C PRO A 29 4.32 5.74 0.48
N ASP A 30 5.41 5.61 -0.27
CA ASP A 30 5.64 4.48 -1.19
C ASP A 30 6.37 3.34 -0.46
N ALA A 31 5.82 2.13 -0.54
CA ALA A 31 6.38 0.96 0.14
C ALA A 31 7.74 0.53 -0.45
N GLY A 32 7.96 0.80 -1.74
CA GLY A 32 9.23 0.55 -2.40
C GLY A 32 10.33 1.47 -1.87
N GLU A 33 10.06 2.78 -1.80
CA GLU A 33 10.96 3.75 -1.19
C GLU A 33 11.20 3.45 0.29
N TYR A 34 10.16 3.06 1.03
CA TYR A 34 10.30 2.63 2.42
C TYR A 34 11.27 1.43 2.56
N LEU A 35 11.12 0.40 1.72
CA LEU A 35 12.02 -0.75 1.70
C LEU A 35 13.47 -0.36 1.37
N LEU A 36 13.67 0.48 0.35
CA LEU A 36 14.99 0.92 -0.08
C LEU A 36 15.71 1.69 1.03
N ASN A 37 14.99 2.59 1.71
CA ASN A 37 15.53 3.30 2.86
C ASN A 37 15.86 2.35 4.02
N LEU A 38 14.99 1.38 4.28
CA LEU A 38 15.18 0.41 5.35
C LEU A 38 16.40 -0.50 5.13
N LEU A 39 16.59 -0.96 3.89
CA LEU A 39 17.64 -1.92 3.55
C LEU A 39 18.93 -1.26 3.05
N GLY A 40 18.94 0.06 2.86
CA GLY A 40 20.07 0.81 2.33
C GLY A 40 21.36 0.55 3.11
N ASP A 41 21.28 0.56 4.44
CA ASP A 41 22.43 0.34 5.33
C ASP A 41 23.01 -1.08 5.27
N PHE A 42 22.26 -2.04 4.70
CA PHE A 42 22.69 -3.43 4.52
C PHE A 42 23.29 -3.70 3.14
N CYS A 43 23.26 -2.71 2.24
CA CYS A 43 23.69 -2.84 0.86
C CYS A 43 25.02 -2.11 0.62
N ASN A 44 25.87 -2.69 -0.23
CA ASN A 44 26.85 -1.88 -0.97
C ASN A 44 26.15 -1.22 -2.19
N GLU A 45 26.85 -0.30 -2.85
CA GLU A 45 26.29 0.48 -3.97
C GLU A 45 25.71 -0.40 -5.09
N GLN A 46 26.41 -1.47 -5.48
CA GLN A 46 25.95 -2.38 -6.54
C GLN A 46 24.69 -3.16 -6.13
N MET A 47 24.65 -3.64 -4.88
CA MET A 47 23.49 -4.35 -4.34
C MET A 47 22.29 -3.41 -4.21
N TYR A 48 22.52 -2.17 -3.78
CA TYR A 48 21.47 -1.17 -3.68
C TYR A 48 20.91 -0.83 -5.07
N ALA A 49 21.77 -0.61 -6.07
CA ALA A 49 21.34 -0.37 -7.45
C ALA A 49 20.50 -1.53 -8.00
N ARG A 50 20.94 -2.78 -7.79
CA ARG A 50 20.17 -3.97 -8.18
C ARG A 50 18.83 -4.05 -7.45
N LEU A 51 18.80 -3.75 -6.15
CA LEU A 51 17.58 -3.78 -5.34
C LEU A 51 16.59 -2.72 -5.83
N LYS A 52 17.09 -1.53 -6.16
CA LYS A 52 16.29 -0.45 -6.73
C LYS A 52 15.64 -0.86 -8.05
N VAL A 53 16.41 -1.47 -8.96
CA VAL A 53 15.88 -1.99 -10.23
C VAL A 53 14.78 -3.04 -9.99
N ASP A 54 15.01 -3.97 -9.05
CA ASP A 54 14.01 -4.98 -8.69
C ASP A 54 12.73 -4.32 -8.14
N VAL A 55 12.83 -3.33 -7.25
CA VAL A 55 11.68 -2.57 -6.74
C VAL A 55 10.95 -1.82 -7.86
N ASP A 56 11.68 -1.12 -8.72
CA ASP A 56 11.11 -0.33 -9.82
C ASP A 56 10.38 -1.23 -10.83
N SER A 57 10.84 -2.46 -11.05
CA SER A 57 10.15 -3.44 -11.91
C SER A 57 8.76 -3.83 -11.39
N ARG A 58 8.51 -3.66 -10.09
CA ARG A 58 7.23 -3.96 -9.43
C ARG A 58 6.27 -2.78 -9.38
N ARG A 59 6.64 -1.64 -9.98
CA ARG A 59 5.79 -0.46 -10.08
C ARG A 59 4.78 -0.62 -11.23
N ALA A 60 3.57 -0.10 -11.03
CA ALA A 60 2.59 0.12 -12.10
C ALA A 60 3.00 1.33 -12.97
N PRO A 61 2.37 1.57 -14.13
CA PRO A 61 2.69 2.71 -14.99
C PRO A 61 2.59 4.07 -14.29
N ASN A 62 1.74 4.18 -13.27
CA ASN A 62 1.60 5.37 -12.42
C ASN A 62 2.76 5.57 -11.42
N GLY A 63 3.76 4.69 -11.41
CA GLY A 63 4.95 4.80 -10.58
C GLY A 63 4.84 4.16 -9.19
N TRP A 64 3.71 3.56 -8.81
CA TRP A 64 3.52 2.99 -7.45
C TRP A 64 3.76 1.48 -7.43
N VAL A 65 4.33 0.98 -6.33
CA VAL A 65 4.41 -0.49 -6.11
C VAL A 65 3.02 -1.08 -5.96
N VAL A 66 2.79 -2.23 -6.60
CA VAL A 66 1.47 -2.90 -6.60
C VAL A 66 1.55 -4.37 -6.19
N PRO A 67 0.60 -4.88 -5.38
CA PRO A 67 0.56 -6.30 -4.98
C PRO A 67 0.48 -7.27 -6.18
N ALA A 68 -0.19 -6.90 -7.27
CA ALA A 68 -0.28 -7.72 -8.49
C ALA A 68 1.09 -8.13 -9.05
N LYS A 69 2.12 -7.29 -8.84
CA LYS A 69 3.48 -7.55 -9.30
C LYS A 69 4.35 -8.27 -8.27
N LEU A 70 3.79 -8.71 -7.14
CA LEU A 70 4.52 -9.41 -6.07
C LEU A 70 4.08 -10.87 -5.90
N THR A 71 3.28 -11.41 -6.81
CA THR A 71 2.74 -12.78 -6.72
C THR A 71 3.80 -13.88 -6.80
N ASP A 72 4.93 -13.61 -7.45
CA ASP A 72 6.09 -14.51 -7.54
C ASP A 72 7.02 -14.43 -6.32
N VAL A 73 6.81 -13.45 -5.44
CA VAL A 73 7.69 -13.21 -4.30
C VAL A 73 7.40 -14.22 -3.19
N PRO A 74 8.41 -14.98 -2.73
CA PRO A 74 8.20 -15.97 -1.68
C PRO A 74 7.83 -15.30 -0.34
N PRO A 75 6.99 -15.95 0.49
CA PRO A 75 6.69 -15.46 1.83
C PRO A 75 7.91 -15.52 2.75
N ILE A 76 7.81 -14.86 3.92
CA ILE A 76 8.84 -14.89 4.96
C ILE A 76 9.15 -16.35 5.34
N GLY A 77 10.43 -16.70 5.38
CA GLY A 77 10.85 -18.08 5.67
C GLY A 77 12.18 -18.47 5.04
N ARG A 78 12.31 -19.75 4.66
CA ARG A 78 13.59 -20.32 4.19
C ARG A 78 14.05 -19.75 2.86
N LYS A 79 13.12 -19.42 1.95
CA LYS A 79 13.38 -18.90 0.59
C LYS A 79 13.26 -17.38 0.49
N GLN A 80 13.19 -16.66 1.62
CA GLN A 80 13.00 -15.22 1.60
C GLN A 80 14.11 -14.49 0.83
N THR A 81 13.74 -13.38 0.19
CA THR A 81 14.60 -12.43 -0.55
C THR A 81 14.29 -11.01 -0.06
N PRO A 82 15.04 -9.96 -0.44
CA PRO A 82 14.70 -8.59 -0.08
C PRO A 82 13.26 -8.20 -0.49
N MET A 83 12.80 -8.68 -1.64
CA MET A 83 11.44 -8.45 -2.13
C MET A 83 10.37 -9.09 -1.24
N THR A 84 10.70 -10.13 -0.48
CA THR A 84 9.79 -10.72 0.52
C THR A 84 9.32 -9.68 1.54
N PHE A 85 10.19 -8.74 1.92
CA PHE A 85 9.81 -7.68 2.86
C PHE A 85 8.91 -6.64 2.19
N LEU A 86 9.10 -6.35 0.90
CA LEU A 86 8.16 -5.50 0.15
C LEU A 86 6.76 -6.11 0.11
N ASN A 87 6.68 -7.40 -0.22
CA ASN A 87 5.40 -8.12 -0.21
C ASN A 87 4.77 -8.16 1.19
N PHE A 88 5.58 -8.20 2.23
CA PHE A 88 5.10 -8.11 3.61
C PHE A 88 4.47 -6.74 3.91
N PHE A 89 5.14 -5.64 3.56
CA PHE A 89 4.61 -4.28 3.74
C PHE A 89 3.37 -3.99 2.89
N MET A 90 3.32 -4.53 1.67
CA MET A 90 2.16 -4.46 0.78
C MET A 90 1.03 -5.44 1.17
N GLY A 91 1.23 -6.23 2.23
CA GLY A 91 0.34 -7.30 2.64
C GLY A 91 -0.90 -6.81 3.40
N MET A 92 -1.31 -7.63 4.37
CA MET A 92 -2.60 -7.50 5.03
C MET A 92 -2.77 -6.18 5.79
N ARG A 93 -1.74 -5.69 6.51
CA ARG A 93 -1.86 -4.46 7.31
C ARG A 93 -2.08 -3.23 6.45
N GLY A 94 -1.35 -3.08 5.34
CA GLY A 94 -1.55 -1.96 4.41
C GLY A 94 -2.96 -1.98 3.80
N THR A 95 -3.44 -3.17 3.43
CA THR A 95 -4.81 -3.37 2.92
C THR A 95 -5.86 -2.99 3.97
N ILE A 96 -5.67 -3.41 5.23
CA ILE A 96 -6.57 -3.08 6.34
C ILE A 96 -6.57 -1.57 6.59
N ALA A 97 -5.39 -0.92 6.65
CA ALA A 97 -5.27 0.51 6.88
C ALA A 97 -6.04 1.31 5.83
N LEU A 98 -5.83 1.00 4.54
CA LEU A 98 -6.54 1.61 3.43
C LEU A 98 -8.06 1.36 3.50
N THR A 99 -8.46 0.12 3.77
CA THR A 99 -9.88 -0.25 3.82
C THR A 99 -10.58 0.45 4.97
N VAL A 100 -10.03 0.41 6.19
CA VAL A 100 -10.61 1.06 7.37
C VAL A 100 -10.73 2.57 7.17
N TRP A 101 -9.67 3.20 6.63
CA TRP A 101 -9.68 4.62 6.30
C TRP A 101 -10.73 4.95 5.22
N GLY A 102 -10.70 4.24 4.09
CA GLY A 102 -11.49 4.53 2.90
C GLY A 102 -12.97 4.16 3.02
N THR A 103 -13.32 3.29 3.96
CA THR A 103 -14.71 2.90 4.28
C THR A 103 -15.24 3.54 5.56
N SER A 104 -14.48 4.45 6.18
CA SER A 104 -14.88 5.14 7.41
C SER A 104 -16.31 5.71 7.30
N ALA A 105 -17.10 5.58 8.37
CA ALA A 105 -18.53 5.93 8.43
C ALA A 105 -19.50 5.09 7.57
N ASN A 106 -19.02 4.15 6.74
CA ASN A 106 -19.87 3.22 6.00
C ASN A 106 -20.06 1.88 6.71
N ARG A 107 -21.20 1.23 6.49
CA ARG A 107 -21.54 -0.08 7.08
C ARG A 107 -22.33 -0.93 6.08
N GLY A 108 -22.40 -2.25 6.35
CA GLY A 108 -23.25 -3.16 5.60
C GLY A 108 -22.83 -3.29 4.13
N LYS A 109 -23.76 -3.06 3.20
CA LYS A 109 -23.54 -3.24 1.76
C LYS A 109 -22.56 -2.22 1.19
N ASP A 110 -22.68 -0.95 1.60
CA ASP A 110 -21.83 0.13 1.10
C ASP A 110 -20.37 -0.05 1.54
N TYR A 111 -20.16 -0.51 2.78
CA TYR A 111 -18.84 -0.92 3.28
C TYR A 111 -18.19 -1.99 2.37
N ARG A 112 -18.93 -3.06 2.05
CA ARG A 112 -18.39 -4.16 1.24
C ARG A 112 -18.04 -3.69 -0.16
N ALA A 113 -18.94 -2.96 -0.82
CA ALA A 113 -18.69 -2.47 -2.17
C ALA A 113 -17.48 -1.53 -2.23
N LEU A 114 -17.34 -0.60 -1.27
CA LEU A 114 -16.16 0.25 -1.16
C LEU A 114 -14.89 -0.56 -0.91
N ALA A 115 -14.93 -1.51 0.02
CA ALA A 115 -13.77 -2.36 0.35
C ALA A 115 -13.31 -3.17 -0.86
N ASP A 116 -14.24 -3.72 -1.63
CA ASP A 116 -13.95 -4.51 -2.83
C ASP A 116 -13.27 -3.65 -3.90
N VAL A 117 -13.79 -2.45 -4.18
CA VAL A 117 -13.19 -1.53 -5.16
C VAL A 117 -11.83 -1.03 -4.68
N LEU A 118 -11.69 -0.64 -3.41
CA LEU A 118 -10.40 -0.22 -2.84
C LEU A 118 -9.36 -1.34 -2.92
N SER A 119 -9.75 -2.57 -2.64
CA SER A 119 -8.86 -3.73 -2.71
C SER A 119 -8.41 -3.98 -4.16
N SER A 120 -9.32 -3.87 -5.13
CA SER A 120 -8.98 -3.99 -6.55
C SER A 120 -8.01 -2.91 -7.00
N ILE A 121 -8.30 -1.63 -6.72
CA ILE A 121 -7.42 -0.52 -7.10
C ILE A 121 -6.06 -0.64 -6.41
N LEU A 122 -6.02 -1.00 -5.12
CA LEU A 122 -4.77 -1.25 -4.41
C LEU A 122 -3.96 -2.35 -5.11
N HIS A 123 -4.61 -3.46 -5.48
CA HIS A 123 -3.97 -4.61 -6.10
C HIS A 123 -3.29 -4.24 -7.42
N ASP A 124 -3.95 -3.44 -8.26
CA ASP A 124 -3.52 -3.16 -9.63
C ASP A 124 -2.75 -1.84 -9.79
N GLN A 125 -3.03 -0.85 -8.95
CA GLN A 125 -2.58 0.54 -9.12
C GLN A 125 -1.93 1.15 -7.86
N GLY A 126 -1.99 0.47 -6.71
CA GLY A 126 -1.28 0.88 -5.50
C GLY A 126 -2.04 1.85 -4.58
N HIS A 127 -1.41 2.19 -3.45
CA HIS A 127 -2.04 2.92 -2.35
C HIS A 127 -2.53 4.32 -2.73
N ALA A 128 -1.74 5.10 -3.48
CA ALA A 128 -2.10 6.47 -3.82
C ALA A 128 -3.25 6.56 -4.84
N ALA A 129 -3.33 5.61 -5.78
CA ALA A 129 -4.46 5.48 -6.69
C ALA A 129 -5.74 5.15 -5.90
N ALA A 130 -5.70 4.16 -5.01
CA ALA A 130 -6.85 3.79 -4.21
C ALA A 130 -7.30 4.92 -3.27
N ALA A 131 -6.35 5.65 -2.66
CA ALA A 131 -6.64 6.81 -1.83
C ALA A 131 -7.27 7.96 -2.63
N THR A 132 -6.76 8.24 -3.82
CA THR A 132 -7.33 9.27 -4.71
C THR A 132 -8.76 8.92 -5.10
N TRP A 133 -8.99 7.67 -5.52
CA TRP A 133 -10.32 7.20 -5.86
C TRP A 133 -11.28 7.32 -4.67
N ALA A 134 -10.87 6.90 -3.46
CA ALA A 134 -11.70 7.00 -2.26
C ALA A 134 -12.20 8.43 -2.03
N ILE A 135 -11.32 9.42 -2.16
CA ILE A 135 -11.65 10.84 -1.96
C ILE A 135 -12.63 11.35 -3.02
N VAL A 136 -12.46 10.92 -4.28
CA VAL A 136 -13.33 11.32 -5.40
C VAL A 136 -14.69 10.64 -5.35
N ALA A 137 -14.72 9.34 -5.03
CA ALA A 137 -15.92 8.53 -4.93
C ALA A 137 -16.82 8.93 -3.75
N ARG A 138 -16.23 9.63 -2.76
CA ARG A 138 -16.85 9.99 -1.49
C ARG A 138 -16.70 11.48 -1.15
N PRO A 139 -17.32 12.38 -1.94
CA PRO A 139 -17.11 13.82 -1.79
C PRO A 139 -17.58 14.34 -0.43
N GLU A 140 -18.65 13.77 0.14
CA GLU A 140 -19.19 14.18 1.45
C GLU A 140 -18.30 13.74 2.61
N ALA A 141 -17.57 12.63 2.47
CA ALA A 141 -16.61 12.16 3.48
C ALA A 141 -15.22 12.77 3.35
N ARG A 142 -14.94 13.59 2.32
CA ARG A 142 -13.64 14.23 2.11
C ARG A 142 -13.06 14.94 3.36
N PRO A 143 -13.84 15.63 4.21
CA PRO A 143 -13.30 16.22 5.45
C PRO A 143 -12.74 15.18 6.44
N SER A 144 -13.25 13.95 6.40
CA SER A 144 -12.80 12.83 7.25
C SER A 144 -11.72 11.96 6.61
N LEU A 145 -11.63 11.96 5.27
CA LEU A 145 -10.65 11.19 4.48
C LEU A 145 -9.34 11.97 4.29
N SER A 146 -8.64 12.23 5.39
CA SER A 146 -7.32 12.89 5.35
C SER A 146 -6.24 11.91 4.85
N PRO A 147 -5.51 12.23 3.75
CA PRO A 147 -4.38 11.41 3.29
C PRO A 147 -3.28 11.27 4.34
N SER A 148 -3.07 12.28 5.18
CA SER A 148 -2.04 12.24 6.24
C SER A 148 -2.35 11.21 7.31
N HIS A 149 -3.63 10.98 7.63
CA HIS A 149 -4.02 9.92 8.56
C HIS A 149 -3.76 8.54 7.97
N LEU A 150 -4.05 8.34 6.68
CA LEU A 150 -3.71 7.10 5.99
C LEU A 150 -2.19 6.88 5.95
N ALA A 151 -1.42 7.93 5.62
CA ALA A 151 0.03 7.87 5.59
C ALA A 151 0.63 7.44 6.94
N GLY A 152 0.14 8.02 8.05
CA GLY A 152 0.53 7.61 9.40
C GLY A 152 0.22 6.14 9.67
N ALA A 153 -1.01 5.70 9.38
CA ALA A 153 -1.43 4.31 9.58
C ALA A 153 -0.60 3.30 8.75
N LEU A 154 -0.24 3.65 7.52
CA LEU A 154 0.63 2.82 6.67
C LEU A 154 2.04 2.72 7.26
N LEU A 155 2.67 3.84 7.60
CA LEU A 155 4.01 3.87 8.17
C LEU A 155 4.08 3.13 9.51
N ASP A 156 3.09 3.30 10.37
CA ASP A 156 3.05 2.62 11.66
C ASP A 156 2.89 1.11 11.47
N GLY A 157 2.01 0.69 10.55
CA GLY A 157 1.89 -0.73 10.16
C GLY A 157 3.21 -1.31 9.64
N TRP A 158 3.92 -0.60 8.76
CA TRP A 158 5.21 -1.06 8.25
C TRP A 158 6.31 -1.06 9.30
N ARG A 159 6.30 -0.12 10.24
CA ARG A 159 7.23 -0.09 11.38
C ARG A 159 7.00 -1.27 12.30
N GLU A 160 5.74 -1.59 12.63
CA GLU A 160 5.39 -2.79 13.40
C GLU A 160 5.87 -4.05 12.69
N ASP A 161 5.60 -4.15 11.39
CA ASP A 161 6.04 -5.27 10.55
C ASP A 161 7.57 -5.39 10.54
N HIS A 162 8.28 -4.27 10.39
CA HIS A 162 9.74 -4.21 10.46
C HIS A 162 10.28 -4.63 11.84
N GLN A 163 9.64 -4.27 12.96
CA GLN A 163 10.09 -4.69 14.30
C GLN A 163 10.13 -6.21 14.49
N HIS A 164 9.36 -6.96 13.68
CA HIS A 164 9.41 -8.42 13.66
C HIS A 164 10.56 -9.01 12.83
N LEU A 165 11.24 -8.19 12.03
CA LEU A 165 12.39 -8.57 11.23
C LEU A 165 13.68 -8.42 12.04
N ARG A 166 14.48 -9.49 12.09
CA ARG A 166 15.80 -9.47 12.74
C ARG A 166 16.89 -9.32 11.68
N ASN A 167 18.04 -8.76 12.04
CA ASN A 167 19.20 -8.63 11.14
C ASN A 167 19.57 -9.96 10.45
N LYS A 168 19.49 -11.09 11.17
CA LYS A 168 19.77 -12.42 10.58
C LYS A 168 18.81 -12.81 9.46
N ASP A 169 17.58 -12.30 9.50
CA ASP A 169 16.57 -12.56 8.48
C ASP A 169 16.86 -11.70 7.24
N VAL A 170 17.29 -10.45 7.42
CA VAL A 170 17.79 -9.58 6.33
C VAL A 170 19.03 -10.16 5.65
N ILE A 171 20.04 -10.57 6.43
CA ILE A 171 21.27 -11.20 5.90
C ILE A 171 20.93 -12.47 5.12
N ARG A 172 20.01 -13.30 5.63
CA ARG A 172 19.55 -14.51 4.93
C ARG A 172 18.87 -14.15 3.60
N ALA A 173 18.04 -13.11 3.59
CA ALA A 173 17.36 -12.65 2.39
C ALA A 173 18.35 -12.26 1.29
N PHE A 174 19.34 -11.42 1.60
CA PHE A 174 20.38 -11.04 0.64
C PHE A 174 21.23 -12.23 0.18
N ARG A 175 21.58 -13.15 1.09
CA ARG A 175 22.31 -14.37 0.72
C ARG A 175 21.52 -15.25 -0.24
N ASN A 176 20.20 -15.36 -0.07
CA ASN A 176 19.36 -16.15 -0.96
C ASN A 176 19.18 -15.50 -2.33
N TRP A 177 19.16 -14.17 -2.39
CA TRP A 177 19.00 -13.40 -3.63
C TRP A 177 20.27 -13.32 -4.49
N ASN A 178 21.43 -13.61 -3.89
CA ASN A 178 22.73 -13.69 -4.56
C ASN A 178 23.13 -15.12 -4.98
N LYS A 179 22.26 -16.10 -4.75
CA LYS A 179 22.43 -17.49 -5.24
C LYS A 179 21.71 -17.67 -6.56
#